data_AF-A0A1T2A4C6-F1
#
_entry.id   AF-A0A1T2A4C6-F1
#
_cell.length_a   1.000
_cell.length_b   1.000
_cell.length_c   1.000
_cell.angle_alpha   90.00
_cell.angle_beta   90.00
_cell.angle_gamma   90.00
#
_symmetry.space_group_name_H-M   'P 1'
#
loop_
_entity.id
_entity.type
_entity.pdbx_description
1 polymer ?
#
loop_
_entity_poly.entity_id
_entity_poly.type
_entity_poly.pdbx_seq_one_letter_code
_entity_poly.pdbx_strand_id
1 'polypeptide(L)' 'MRVITMLLSLGLTLAFGYAYYAQYFRWRSRFNEMGRCLDPAEGVVYHAQSGAVWLALACVAFAIFLYQLRHMPRARR' A
#
# COMPACT_ATOMS: atom_id res chain seq x y z
N MET A 1 -14.74 19.36 -2.37
CA MET A 1 -14.32 18.25 -1.48
C MET A 1 -14.07 16.93 -2.23
N ARG A 2 -14.93 16.50 -3.17
CA ARG A 2 -14.76 15.22 -3.90
C ARG A 2 -13.39 14.99 -4.55
N VAL A 3 -12.82 15.99 -5.22
CA VAL A 3 -11.50 15.86 -5.85
C VAL A 3 -10.40 15.69 -4.80
N ILE A 4 -10.51 16.37 -3.66
CA ILE A 4 -9.55 16.26 -2.55
C ILE A 4 -9.60 14.85 -1.96
N THR A 5 -10.79 14.29 -1.73
CA THR A 5 -10.93 12.92 -1.21
C THR A 5 -10.42 11.87 -2.20
N MET A 6 -10.60 12.10 -3.51
CA MET A 6 -10.02 11.25 -4.55
C MET A 6 -8.49 11.30 -4.55
N LEU A 7 -7.90 12.50 -4.55
CA LEU A 7 -6.45 12.69 -4.48
C LEU A 7 -5.86 12.08 -3.21
N LEU A 8 -6.55 12.22 -2.07
CA LEU A 8 -6.15 11.60 -0.81
C LEU A 8 -6.16 10.07 -0.92
N SER A 9 -7.24 9.46 -1.42
CA SER A 9 -7.31 7.99 -1.57
C SER A 9 -6.26 7.44 -2.55
N LEU A 10 -5.98 8.19 -3.62
CA LEU A 10 -4.91 7.83 -4.56
C LEU A 10 -3.54 7.96 -3.91
N GLY A 11 -3.29 9.05 -3.18
CA GLY A 11 -2.06 9.26 -2.43
C GLY A 11 -1.82 8.17 -1.38
N LEU A 12 -2.85 7.78 -0.64
CA LEU A 12 -2.79 6.67 0.30
C LEU A 12 -2.51 5.32 -0.38
N THR A 13 -3.12 5.08 -1.54
CA THR A 13 -2.83 3.87 -2.35
C THR A 13 -1.35 3.79 -2.71
N LEU A 14 -0.76 4.89 -3.19
CA LEU A 14 0.65 4.95 -3.55
C LEU A 14 1.55 4.81 -2.32
N ALA A 15 1.23 5.49 -1.22
CA ALA A 15 1.99 5.41 0.02
C ALA A 15 2.00 3.99 0.61
N PHE A 16 0.84 3.32 0.66
CA PHE A 16 0.73 1.95 1.14
C PHE A 16 1.38 0.94 0.19
N GLY A 17 1.24 1.14 -1.12
CA GLY A 17 1.95 0.34 -2.12
C GLY A 17 3.48 0.47 -2.01
N TYR A 18 3.98 1.69 -1.76
CA TYR A 18 5.40 1.91 -1.49
C TYR A 18 5.83 1.25 -0.18
N ALA A 19 5.04 1.35 0.89
CA ALA A 19 5.32 0.67 2.15
C ALA A 19 5.35 -0.87 1.98
N TYR A 20 4.42 -1.44 1.21
CA TYR A 20 4.44 -2.86 0.84
C TYR A 20 5.74 -3.23 0.11
N TYR A 21 6.19 -2.40 -0.83
CA TYR A 21 7.45 -2.62 -1.52
C TYR A 21 8.65 -2.57 -0.58
N ALA A 22 8.79 -1.48 0.17
CA ALA A 22 9.95 -1.21 1.01
C ALA A 22 10.08 -2.17 2.20
N GLN A 23 8.95 -2.55 2.81
CA GLN A 23 8.92 -3.36 4.03
C GLN A 23 8.82 -4.86 3.75
N TYR A 24 8.25 -5.27 2.62
CA TYR A 24 8.00 -6.68 2.30
C TYR A 24 8.58 -7.11 0.96
N PHE A 25 8.14 -6.54 -0.16
CA PHE A 25 8.45 -7.10 -1.49
C PHE A 25 9.95 -7.09 -1.80
N ARG A 26 10.66 -6.04 -1.39
CA ARG A 26 12.13 -5.93 -1.50
C ARG A 26 12.86 -7.06 -0.77
N TRP A 27 12.28 -7.60 0.29
CA TRP A 27 12.89 -8.57 1.20
C TRP A 27 12.27 -9.97 1.09
N ARG A 28 11.32 -10.18 0.17
CA ARG A 28 10.48 -11.39 0.08
C ARG A 28 11.26 -12.71 -0.03
N SER A 29 12.49 -12.68 -0.51
CA SER A 29 13.36 -13.85 -0.66
C SER A 29 14.33 -14.07 0.50
N ARG A 30 14.37 -13.16 1.49
CA ARG A 30 15.33 -13.19 2.62
C ARG A 30 14.67 -13.45 3.97
N PHE A 31 13.37 -13.68 4.01
CA PHE A 31 12.68 -14.04 5.24
C PHE A 31 13.08 -15.46 5.68
N ASN A 32 13.40 -15.60 6.97
CA ASN A 32 13.63 -16.91 7.59
C ASN A 32 12.31 -17.63 7.92
N GLU A 33 12.39 -18.80 8.55
CA GLU A 33 11.23 -19.62 8.95
C GLU A 33 10.26 -18.88 9.90
N MET A 34 10.75 -17.90 10.66
CA MET A 34 9.94 -17.05 11.54
C MET A 34 9.33 -15.83 10.81
N GLY A 35 9.57 -15.70 9.50
CA GLY A 35 9.10 -14.57 8.71
C GLY A 35 9.81 -13.25 9.02
N ARG A 36 11.06 -13.28 9.47
CA ARG A 36 11.87 -12.10 9.81
C ARG A 36 13.07 -11.97 8.87
N CYS A 37 13.42 -10.74 8.52
CA CYS A 37 14.61 -10.42 7.75
C CYS A 37 15.36 -9.27 8.43
N LEU A 38 16.55 -9.53 8.93
CA LEU A 38 17.43 -8.48 9.46
C LEU A 38 18.21 -7.87 8.30
N ASP A 39 18.14 -6.56 8.16
CA ASP A 39 19.09 -5.81 7.34
C ASP A 39 20.33 -5.48 8.19
N PRO A 40 21.48 -6.13 7.95
CA PRO A 40 22.69 -5.88 8.75
C PRO A 40 23.29 -4.49 8.50
N ALA A 41 22.94 -3.81 7.41
CA ALA A 41 23.45 -2.48 7.12
C ALA A 41 22.72 -1.40 7.93
N GLU A 42 21.39 -1.49 8.01
CA GLU A 42 20.56 -0.50 8.71
C GLU A 42 20.17 -0.94 10.14
N GLY A 43 20.43 -2.20 10.51
CA GLY A 43 20.01 -2.76 11.80
C GLY A 43 18.49 -2.95 11.93
N VAL A 44 17.76 -2.89 10.83
CA VAL A 44 16.28 -2.94 10.80
C VAL A 44 15.79 -4.38 10.62
N VAL A 45 14.77 -4.77 11.39
CA VAL A 45 14.10 -6.06 11.24
C VAL A 45 12.79 -5.89 10.49
N TYR A 46 12.71 -6.49 9.31
CA TYR A 46 11.51 -6.57 8.50
C TYR A 46 10.70 -7.83 8.81
N HIS A 47 9.38 -7.74 8.72
CA HIS A 47 8.45 -8.83 9.02
C HIS A 47 7.58 -9.18 7.82
N ALA A 48 7.51 -10.47 7.47
CA ALA A 48 6.68 -10.97 6.37
C ALA A 48 5.19 -10.63 6.55
N GLN A 49 4.70 -10.65 7.80
CA GLN A 49 3.31 -10.29 8.14
C GLN A 49 2.95 -8.86 7.73
N SER A 50 3.91 -7.93 7.78
CA SER A 50 3.67 -6.53 7.40
C SER A 50 3.26 -6.41 5.93
N GLY A 51 3.71 -7.32 5.06
CA GLY A 51 3.34 -7.34 3.66
C GLY A 51 1.84 -7.50 3.44
N ALA A 52 1.21 -8.43 4.14
CA ALA A 52 -0.24 -8.65 4.05
C ALA A 52 -1.03 -7.40 4.48
N VAL A 53 -0.58 -6.73 5.55
CA VAL A 53 -1.22 -5.51 6.06
C VAL A 53 -1.10 -4.35 5.07
N TRP A 54 0.11 -4.05 4.60
CA TRP A 54 0.32 -2.96 3.65
C TRP A 54 -0.38 -3.19 2.31
N LEU A 55 -0.39 -4.44 1.82
CA LEU A 55 -1.10 -4.79 0.60
C LEU A 55 -2.62 -4.62 0.77
N ALA A 56 -3.19 -5.11 1.88
CA ALA A 56 -4.60 -4.96 2.17
C ALA A 56 -5.02 -3.47 2.24
N LEU A 57 -4.22 -2.65 2.93
CA LEU A 57 -4.46 -1.20 3.01
C LEU A 57 -4.40 -0.54 1.62
N ALA A 58 -3.41 -0.90 0.79
CA ALA A 58 -3.31 -0.40 -0.58
C ALA A 58 -4.53 -0.79 -1.43
N CYS A 59 -4.97 -2.05 -1.34
CA CYS A 59 -6.17 -2.53 -2.04
C CYS A 59 -7.44 -1.80 -1.59
N VAL A 60 -7.63 -1.59 -0.28
CA VAL A 60 -8.79 -0.86 0.25
C VAL A 60 -8.78 0.60 -0.20
N ALA A 61 -7.65 1.29 -0.08
CA ALA A 61 -7.52 2.68 -0.54
C ALA A 61 -7.80 2.81 -2.05
N PHE A 62 -7.32 1.85 -2.85
CA PHE A 62 -7.57 1.83 -4.28
C PHE A 62 -9.04 1.54 -4.61
N ALA A 63 -9.68 0.61 -3.90
CA ALA A 63 -11.11 0.34 -4.06
C ALA A 63 -11.96 1.58 -3.76
N ILE A 64 -11.61 2.33 -2.71
CA ILE A 64 -12.25 3.61 -2.37
C ILE A 64 -12.04 4.65 -3.48
N PHE A 65 -10.84 4.73 -4.06
CA PHE A 65 -10.56 5.60 -5.21
C PHE A 65 -11.43 5.24 -6.42
N LEU A 66 -11.50 3.95 -6.78
CA LEU A 66 -12.32 3.47 -7.90
C LEU A 66 -13.82 3.70 -7.67
N TYR A 67 -14.28 3.51 -6.44
CA TYR A 67 -15.66 3.81 -6.05
C TYR A 67 -15.98 5.29 -6.28
N GLN A 68 -15.12 6.19 -5.78
CA GLN A 68 -15.30 7.63 -6.01
C GLN A 68 -15.26 7.99 -7.50
N LEU A 69 -14.37 7.38 -8.27
CA LEU A 69 -14.24 7.61 -9.72
C LEU A 69 -15.51 7.18 -10.48
N ARG A 70 -16.11 6.04 -10.13
CA ARG A 70 -17.36 5.56 -10.73
C ARG A 70 -18.57 6.40 -10.34
N HIS A 71 -18.59 6.90 -9.11
CA HIS A 71 -19.66 7.77 -8.61
C HIS A 71 -19.48 9.24 -8.99
N MET A 72 -18.42 9.59 -9.72
CA MET A 72 -18.30 10.91 -10.32
C MET A 72 -19.33 11.01 -11.45
N PRO A 73 -20.38 11.86 -11.32
CA PRO A 73 -21.33 12.02 -12.41
C PRO A 73 -20.55 12.51 -13.62
N ARG A 74 -20.58 11.72 -14.70
CA ARG A 74 -20.01 12.15 -15.98
C ARG A 74 -20.66 13.49 -16.29
N ALA A 75 -19.87 14.57 -16.27
CA ALA A 75 -20.33 15.87 -16.71
C ALA A 75 -20.92 15.66 -18.11
N ARG A 76 -22.24 15.75 -18.19
CA ARG A 76 -23.01 15.60 -19.43
C ARG A 76 -22.55 16.77 -20.29
N ARG A 77 -21.67 16.50 -21.25
CA ARG A 77 -21.37 17.45 -22.35
C ARG A 77 -22.64 17.70 -23.13
#